data_AF-A0A915J247-F1
#
_entry.id   AF-A0A915J247-F1
#
_cell.length_a   1.000
_cell.length_b   1.000
_cell.length_c   1.000
_cell.angle_alpha   90.00
_cell.angle_beta   90.00
_cell.angle_gamma   90.00
#
_symmetry.space_group_name_H-M   'P 1'
#
loop_
_entity.id
_entity.type
_entity.pdbx_description
1 polymer ?
#
loop_
_entity_poly.entity_id
_entity_poly.type
_entity_poly.pdbx_seq_one_letter_code
_entity_poly.pdbx_strand_id
1 'polypeptide(L)'
;MLKIDNIDRKYESFETPIVENFFENDTTSHKWYKYFLCGVQGCLELLRKKSIQYELKTIFVAIGGDIPPGSGLSSSSALVCGAFLCALKAFTGQAFDLLDRSFGLGLGPKPDICKILHSVLNRIRYPEPKQDPAISLDPDPDPKSLNF
;
A
#
# COMPACT_ATOMS: atom_id res chain seq x y z
N MET A 1 7.93 13.37 -0.14
CA MET A 1 6.87 13.12 -1.15
C MET A 1 6.85 11.63 -1.45
N LEU A 2 5.68 11.04 -1.73
CA LEU A 2 5.54 9.66 -2.20
C LEU A 2 4.86 9.69 -3.57
N LYS A 3 5.54 9.15 -4.58
CA LYS A 3 5.01 8.98 -5.92
C LYS A 3 5.05 7.51 -6.32
N ILE A 4 3.91 7.00 -6.77
CA ILE A 4 3.67 5.61 -7.10
C ILE A 4 3.20 5.56 -8.55
N ASP A 5 4.02 4.98 -9.41
CA ASP A 5 3.69 4.70 -10.80
C ASP A 5 3.51 3.19 -11.00
N ASN A 6 2.63 2.80 -11.91
CA ASN A 6 2.50 1.42 -12.34
C ASN A 6 3.04 1.27 -13.77
N ILE A 7 3.75 0.17 -14.03
CA ILE A 7 4.25 -0.14 -15.37
C ILE A 7 3.07 -0.45 -16.31
N ASP A 8 1.99 -1.04 -15.79
CA ASP A 8 0.75 -1.24 -16.52
C ASP A 8 -0.10 0.03 -16.44
N ARG A 9 -0.23 0.71 -17.59
CA ARG A 9 -0.90 2.02 -17.74
C ARG A 9 -2.39 2.01 -17.38
N LYS A 10 -3.01 0.83 -17.22
CA LYS A 10 -4.41 0.75 -16.77
C LYS A 10 -4.60 1.18 -15.32
N TYR A 11 -3.52 1.15 -14.53
CA TYR A 11 -3.51 1.62 -13.15
C TYR A 11 -3.01 3.06 -13.11
N GLU A 12 -3.78 3.94 -12.47
CA GLU A 12 -3.46 5.35 -12.38
C GLU A 12 -2.19 5.62 -11.55
N SER A 13 -1.38 6.58 -11.96
CA SER A 13 -0.32 7.13 -11.11
C SER A 13 -0.91 7.85 -9.90
N PHE A 14 -0.20 7.81 -8.77
CA PHE A 14 -0.61 8.45 -7.53
C PHE A 14 0.55 9.21 -6.89
N GLU A 15 0.28 10.40 -6.35
CA GLU A 15 1.27 11.22 -5.64
C GLU A 15 0.64 11.86 -4.40
N THR A 16 1.36 11.84 -3.28
CA THR A 16 0.93 12.44 -2.02
C THR A 16 2.13 12.80 -1.13
N PRO A 17 2.05 13.84 -0.28
CA PRO A 17 3.03 14.02 0.79
C PRO A 17 3.03 12.80 1.72
N ILE A 18 4.21 12.48 2.29
CA ILE A 18 4.29 11.45 3.32
C ILE A 18 3.81 12.09 4.62
N VAL A 19 2.67 11.62 5.11
CA VAL A 19 2.02 12.11 6.33
C VAL A 19 2.01 11.02 7.40
N GLU A 20 1.69 11.38 8.64
CA GLU A 20 1.67 10.42 9.75
C GLU A 20 0.54 9.39 9.68
N ASN A 21 -0.57 9.75 9.03
CA ASN A 21 -1.72 8.90 8.83
C ASN A 21 -2.35 9.14 7.45
N PHE A 22 -2.14 8.20 6.53
CA PHE A 22 -2.72 8.31 5.17
C PHE A 22 -4.24 8.15 5.12
N PHE A 23 -4.86 7.65 6.20
CA PHE A 23 -6.27 7.22 6.20
C PHE A 23 -7.17 7.99 7.16
N GLU A 24 -6.67 9.08 7.78
CA GLU A 24 -7.37 9.83 8.83
C GLU A 24 -8.77 10.34 8.42
N ASN A 25 -8.98 10.61 7.12
CA ASN A 25 -10.27 11.05 6.57
C ASN A 25 -10.62 10.33 5.27
N ASP A 26 -10.12 9.09 5.08
CA ASP A 26 -10.34 8.36 3.84
C ASP A 26 -11.76 7.79 3.76
N THR A 27 -12.61 8.46 2.98
CA THR A 27 -14.00 8.05 2.71
C THR A 27 -14.15 7.34 1.37
N THR A 28 -13.05 7.06 0.65
CA THR A 28 -13.07 6.80 -0.80
C THR A 28 -12.78 5.36 -1.23
N SER A 29 -13.12 5.09 -2.48
CA SER A 29 -13.05 3.83 -3.25
C SER A 29 -11.83 2.91 -3.07
N HIS A 30 -12.02 1.65 -3.46
CA HIS A 30 -11.02 0.58 -3.56
C HIS A 30 -9.96 0.88 -4.63
N LYS A 31 -9.02 1.80 -4.35
CA LYS A 31 -7.91 2.14 -5.24
C LYS A 31 -6.70 1.23 -5.05
N TRP A 32 -6.01 0.92 -6.14
CA TRP A 32 -4.89 -0.01 -6.15
C TRP A 32 -3.71 0.47 -5.29
N TYR A 33 -3.38 1.76 -5.34
CA TYR A 33 -2.24 2.33 -4.61
C TYR A 33 -2.45 2.31 -3.10
N LYS A 34 -3.68 2.14 -2.60
CA LYS A 34 -3.96 2.06 -1.16
C LYS A 34 -3.28 0.86 -0.50
N TYR A 35 -3.11 -0.25 -1.21
CA TYR A 35 -2.32 -1.37 -0.70
C TYR A 35 -0.86 -0.98 -0.44
N PHE A 36 -0.28 -0.11 -1.29
CA PHE A 36 1.07 0.40 -1.06
C PHE A 36 1.08 1.34 0.15
N LEU A 37 0.10 2.24 0.25
CA LEU A 37 -0.06 3.13 1.40
C LEU A 37 -0.18 2.36 2.72
N CYS A 38 -0.92 1.24 2.75
CA CYS A 38 -1.01 0.38 3.93
C CYS A 38 0.38 -0.13 4.37
N GLY A 39 1.24 -0.52 3.44
CA GLY A 39 2.60 -0.95 3.77
C GLY A 39 3.45 0.18 4.35
N VAL A 40 3.38 1.38 3.76
CA VAL A 40 4.09 2.57 4.27
C VAL A 40 3.56 2.97 5.65
N GLN A 41 2.24 2.99 5.83
CA GLN A 41 1.58 3.29 7.10
C GLN A 41 2.04 2.33 8.21
N GLY A 42 2.02 1.02 7.94
CA GLY A 42 2.51 0.02 8.89
C GLY A 42 3.99 0.19 9.25
N CYS A 43 4.81 0.66 8.31
CA CYS A 43 6.21 1.00 8.58
C CYS A 43 6.32 2.19 9.54
N LEU A 44 5.60 3.29 9.27
CA LEU A 44 5.60 4.48 10.13
C LEU A 44 5.12 4.15 11.56
N GLU A 45 4.07 3.35 11.66
CA GLU A 45 3.54 2.86 12.95
C GLU A 45 4.56 2.01 13.71
N LEU A 46 5.26 1.09 13.02
CA LEU A 46 6.33 0.30 13.64
C LEU A 46 7.44 1.20 14.19
N LEU A 47 7.93 2.13 13.37
CA LEU A 47 9.03 3.01 13.72
C LEU A 47 8.67 3.88 14.93
N ARG A 48 7.44 4.41 14.97
CA ARG A 48 6.90 5.16 16.10
C ARG A 48 6.79 4.30 17.36
N LYS A 49 6.13 3.13 17.25
CA LYS A 49 5.88 2.23 18.40
C LYS A 49 7.15 1.71 19.04
N LYS A 50 8.22 1.52 18.24
CA LYS A 50 9.51 1.02 18.71
C LYS A 50 10.52 2.14 18.99
N SER A 51 10.13 3.42 18.85
CA SER A 51 11.00 4.59 18.98
C SER A 51 12.29 4.47 18.15
N ILE A 52 12.18 3.89 16.96
CA ILE A 52 13.30 3.74 16.03
C ILE A 52 13.55 5.10 15.39
N GLN A 53 14.80 5.53 15.30
CA GLN A 53 15.15 6.76 14.60
C GLN A 53 15.01 6.57 13.09
N TYR A 54 14.33 7.52 12.43
CA TYR A 54 14.14 7.51 10.99
C TYR A 54 14.06 8.93 10.43
N GLU A 55 14.23 9.04 9.12
CA GLU A 55 14.06 10.29 8.37
C GLU A 55 13.06 10.05 7.23
N LEU A 56 12.06 10.93 7.10
CA LEU A 56 11.12 10.85 6.00
C LEU A 56 11.81 11.29 4.70
N LYS A 57 12.12 10.31 3.84
CA LYS A 57 12.71 10.56 2.53
C LYS A 57 11.64 10.54 1.44
N THR A 58 11.90 11.27 0.36
CA THR A 58 11.07 11.16 -0.84
C THR A 58 11.24 9.79 -1.49
N ILE A 59 10.12 9.16 -1.83
CA ILE A 59 10.07 7.84 -2.46
C ILE A 59 9.42 7.98 -3.84
N PHE A 60 10.14 7.56 -4.87
CA PHE A 60 9.62 7.34 -6.21
C PHE A 60 9.66 5.84 -6.48
N VAL A 61 8.52 5.24 -6.79
CA VAL A 61 8.42 3.80 -7.02
C VAL A 61 7.65 3.50 -8.29
N ALA A 62 8.17 2.55 -9.08
CA ALA A 62 7.46 1.95 -10.20
C ALA A 62 7.11 0.50 -9.82
N ILE A 63 5.83 0.12 -10.00
CA ILE A 63 5.30 -1.19 -9.62
C ILE A 63 4.99 -2.00 -10.87
N GLY A 64 5.44 -3.25 -10.91
CA GLY A 64 5.16 -4.23 -11.96
C GLY A 64 4.59 -5.56 -11.44
N GLY A 65 3.92 -6.31 -12.31
CA GLY A 65 3.39 -7.60 -11.91
C GLY A 65 2.96 -8.51 -13.05
N ASP A 66 3.38 -9.77 -12.95
CA ASP A 66 3.03 -10.88 -13.84
C ASP A 66 1.94 -11.80 -13.26
N ILE A 67 1.63 -11.73 -11.95
CA ILE A 67 0.57 -12.53 -11.32
C ILE A 67 -0.82 -12.11 -11.82
N PRO A 68 -1.70 -13.02 -12.30
CA PRO A 68 -3.04 -12.66 -12.77
C PRO A 68 -3.96 -12.13 -11.64
N PRO A 69 -4.80 -11.10 -11.87
CA PRO A 69 -5.80 -10.64 -10.90
C PRO A 69 -6.80 -11.75 -10.56
N GLY A 70 -7.25 -11.84 -9.30
CA GLY A 70 -8.29 -12.82 -8.90
C GLY A 70 -7.83 -14.27 -8.82
N SER A 71 -6.53 -14.55 -8.98
CA SER A 71 -5.94 -15.90 -8.96
C SER A 71 -5.83 -16.53 -7.57
N GLY A 72 -6.17 -15.81 -6.49
CA GLY A 72 -5.97 -16.26 -5.11
C GLY A 72 -4.50 -16.34 -4.67
N LEU A 73 -3.57 -15.80 -5.47
CA LEU A 73 -2.12 -15.88 -5.24
C LEU A 73 -1.54 -14.74 -4.36
N SER A 74 -2.36 -14.12 -3.50
CA SER A 74 -1.90 -13.15 -2.49
C SER A 74 -1.19 -11.88 -3.01
N SER A 75 -1.52 -11.40 -4.22
CA SER A 75 -0.84 -10.26 -4.83
C SER A 75 -0.98 -8.94 -4.04
N SER A 76 -2.14 -8.69 -3.41
CA SER A 76 -2.33 -7.55 -2.51
C SER A 76 -1.39 -7.58 -1.31
N SER A 77 -1.24 -8.75 -0.67
CA SER A 77 -0.34 -8.94 0.48
C SER A 77 1.12 -8.80 0.07
N ALA A 78 1.50 -9.31 -1.12
CA ALA A 78 2.85 -9.16 -1.65
C ALA A 78 3.23 -7.68 -1.80
N LEU A 79 2.30 -6.83 -2.27
CA LEU A 79 2.55 -5.40 -2.32
C LEU A 79 2.63 -4.76 -0.96
N VAL A 80 1.69 -5.02 -0.06
CA VAL A 80 1.71 -4.42 1.27
C VAL A 80 3.07 -4.70 1.93
N CYS A 81 3.54 -5.95 1.85
CA CYS A 81 4.86 -6.35 2.34
C CYS A 81 6.01 -5.66 1.59
N GLY A 82 5.96 -5.60 0.26
CA GLY A 82 6.96 -4.92 -0.56
C GLY A 82 7.05 -3.41 -0.25
N ALA A 83 5.91 -2.74 -0.13
CA ALA A 83 5.80 -1.34 0.22
C ALA A 83 6.35 -1.06 1.62
N PHE A 84 6.00 -1.91 2.59
CA PHE A 84 6.53 -1.83 3.95
C PHE A 84 8.07 -1.94 3.96
N LEU A 85 8.62 -2.93 3.27
CA LEU A 85 10.06 -3.15 3.19
C LEU A 85 10.78 -1.99 2.46
N CYS A 86 10.16 -1.44 1.42
CA CYS A 86 10.64 -0.28 0.68
C CYS A 86 10.71 0.96 1.59
N ALA A 87 9.62 1.25 2.30
CA ALA A 87 9.56 2.35 3.26
C ALA A 87 10.57 2.19 4.39
N LEU A 88 10.69 0.98 4.95
CA LEU A 88 11.63 0.68 6.03
C LEU A 88 13.07 0.96 5.58
N LYS A 89 13.45 0.46 4.40
CA LYS A 89 14.76 0.69 3.80
C LYS A 89 15.00 2.17 3.51
N ALA A 90 14.02 2.88 2.96
CA ALA A 90 14.13 4.29 2.63
C ALA A 90 14.33 5.16 3.88
N PHE A 91 13.52 4.94 4.93
CA PHE A 91 13.50 5.81 6.10
C PHE A 91 14.60 5.53 7.12
N THR A 92 15.09 4.28 7.18
CA THR A 92 16.09 3.88 8.19
C THR A 92 17.44 3.48 7.61
N GLY A 93 17.53 3.29 6.30
CA GLY A 93 18.67 2.65 5.65
C GLY A 93 18.78 1.13 5.91
N GLN A 94 17.86 0.55 6.68
CA GLN A 94 17.84 -0.85 7.11
C GLN A 94 16.53 -1.53 6.71
N ALA A 95 16.52 -2.86 6.67
CA ALA A 95 15.28 -3.61 6.42
C ALA A 95 15.20 -4.89 7.25
N PHE A 96 15.61 -6.04 6.70
CA PHE A 96 15.56 -7.32 7.43
C PHE A 96 16.38 -7.29 8.73
N ASP A 97 17.50 -6.57 8.77
CA ASP A 97 18.26 -6.35 10.01
C ASP A 97 17.44 -5.71 11.13
N LEU A 98 16.60 -4.75 10.77
CA LEU A 98 15.78 -4.02 11.70
C LEU A 98 14.60 -4.87 12.14
N LEU A 99 14.00 -5.63 11.22
CA LEU A 99 12.91 -6.55 11.54
C LEU A 99 13.36 -7.68 12.48
N ASP A 100 14.49 -8.30 12.16
CA ASP A 100 15.07 -9.36 12.97
C ASP A 100 15.32 -8.90 14.41
N ARG A 101 15.89 -7.69 14.59
CA ARG A 101 16.07 -7.08 15.91
C ARG A 101 14.76 -6.68 16.59
N SER A 102 13.79 -6.19 15.83
CA SER A 102 12.53 -5.67 16.39
C SER A 102 11.61 -6.77 16.88
N PHE A 103 11.71 -7.97 16.30
CA PHE A 103 10.80 -9.10 16.51
C PHE A 103 11.50 -10.40 16.96
N GLY A 104 12.83 -10.43 17.02
CA GLY A 104 13.58 -11.62 17.47
C GLY A 104 13.41 -12.82 16.54
N LEU A 105 13.38 -12.58 15.23
CA LEU A 105 12.99 -13.60 14.24
C LEU A 105 14.05 -14.68 14.01
N GLY A 106 15.32 -14.41 14.35
CA GLY A 106 16.41 -15.34 14.07
C GLY A 106 16.63 -15.53 12.57
N LEU A 107 16.39 -14.49 11.77
CA LEU A 107 16.61 -14.56 10.33
C LEU A 107 18.12 -14.75 10.11
N GLY A 108 18.49 -15.88 9.49
CA GLY A 108 19.87 -16.25 9.18
C GLY A 108 20.54 -15.29 8.17
N PRO A 109 21.16 -15.76 7.09
CA PRO A 109 21.74 -14.87 6.09
C PRO A 109 20.65 -13.94 5.52
N LYS A 110 20.79 -12.63 5.76
CA LYS A 110 19.76 -11.67 5.40
C LYS A 110 19.76 -11.44 3.90
N PRO A 111 18.63 -11.68 3.22
CA PRO A 111 18.58 -11.54 1.78
C PRO A 111 18.71 -10.08 1.37
N ASP A 112 19.26 -9.86 0.17
CA ASP A 112 19.38 -8.53 -0.41
C ASP A 112 17.99 -7.93 -0.63
N ILE A 113 17.69 -6.89 0.15
CA ILE A 113 16.41 -6.19 0.12
C ILE A 113 16.10 -5.63 -1.26
N CYS A 114 17.10 -5.19 -2.03
CA CYS A 114 16.89 -4.65 -3.37
C CYS A 114 16.48 -5.77 -4.33
N LYS A 115 17.06 -6.98 -4.18
CA LYS A 115 16.65 -8.15 -4.98
C LYS A 115 15.26 -8.65 -4.60
N ILE A 116 14.92 -8.63 -3.32
CA ILE A 116 13.57 -8.98 -2.86
C ILE A 116 12.56 -7.94 -3.33
N LEU A 117 12.82 -6.66 -3.14
CA LEU A 117 11.93 -5.60 -3.61
C LEU A 117 11.78 -5.68 -5.12
N HIS A 118 12.86 -5.83 -5.88
CA HIS A 118 12.77 -6.05 -7.33
C HIS A 118 11.96 -7.31 -7.66
N SER A 119 12.13 -8.41 -6.94
CA SER A 119 11.36 -9.64 -7.20
C SER A 119 9.91 -9.57 -6.76
N VAL A 120 9.58 -8.86 -5.69
CA VAL A 120 8.24 -8.73 -5.12
C VAL A 120 7.47 -7.69 -5.94
N LEU A 121 8.08 -6.53 -6.17
CA LEU A 121 7.54 -5.42 -6.96
C LEU A 121 7.46 -5.69 -8.46
N ASN A 122 8.07 -6.77 -8.98
CA ASN A 122 7.83 -7.24 -10.35
C ASN A 122 6.75 -8.33 -10.43
N ARG A 123 6.19 -8.76 -9.30
CA ARG A 123 5.23 -9.88 -9.21
C ARG A 123 3.84 -9.48 -8.72
N ILE A 124 3.51 -8.18 -8.65
CA ILE A 124 2.24 -7.72 -8.05
C ILE A 124 1.25 -7.23 -9.11
N ARG A 125 0.07 -7.85 -9.20
CA ARG A 125 -1.12 -7.21 -9.79
C ARG A 125 -2.26 -7.03 -8.82
N TYR A 126 -3.14 -6.10 -9.14
CA TYR A 126 -4.25 -5.68 -8.29
C TYR A 126 -5.58 -6.18 -8.82
N PRO A 127 -6.55 -6.43 -7.93
CA PRO A 127 -7.93 -6.57 -8.36
C PRO A 127 -8.35 -5.31 -9.13
N GLU A 128 -9.08 -5.49 -10.23
CA GLU A 128 -9.71 -4.39 -10.95
C GLU A 128 -10.58 -3.58 -9.97
N PRO A 129 -10.57 -2.23 -10.01
CA PRO A 129 -11.61 -1.47 -9.33
C PRO A 129 -12.94 -1.95 -9.90
N LYS A 130 -13.80 -2.55 -9.05
CA LYS A 130 -15.17 -2.83 -9.46
C LYS A 130 -15.76 -1.49 -9.90
N GLN A 131 -16.14 -1.38 -11.17
CA GLN A 131 -17.10 -0.35 -11.56
C GLN A 131 -18.35 -0.68 -10.76
N ASP A 132 -18.63 0.12 -9.72
CA ASP A 132 -19.95 0.06 -9.11
C ASP A 132 -20.95 0.34 -10.24
N PRO A 133 -21.94 -0.54 -10.46
CA PRO A 133 -23.03 -0.18 -11.35
C PRO A 133 -23.60 1.13 -10.81
N ALA A 134 -23.68 2.14 -11.68
CA ALA A 134 -24.24 3.43 -11.34
C ALA A 134 -25.47 3.20 -10.46
N ILE A 135 -25.42 3.64 -9.21
CA ILE A 135 -26.58 3.63 -8.34
C ILE A 135 -27.58 4.53 -9.07
N SER A 136 -28.55 3.91 -9.73
CA SER A 136 -29.77 4.58 -10.15
C SER A 136 -30.32 5.20 -8.88
N LEU A 137 -30.16 6.52 -8.76
CA LEU A 137 -30.89 7.29 -7.76
C LEU A 137 -32.36 7.09 -8.11
N ASP A 138 -33.03 6.18 -7.40
CA ASP A 138 -34.48 6.16 -7.40
C ASP A 138 -34.95 7.56 -6.99
N PRO A 139 -35.93 8.14 -7.70
CA PRO A 139 -36.41 9.47 -7.38
C PRO A 139 -36.93 9.51 -5.94
N ASP A 140 -36.50 10.55 -5.22
CA ASP A 140 -36.84 10.88 -3.84
C ASP A 140 -38.35 10.67 -3.58
N PRO A 141 -38.78 9.96 -2.52
CA PRO A 141 -40.20 9.73 -2.28
C PRO A 141 -40.93 11.05 -2.03
N ASP A 142 -42.06 11.19 -2.72
CA ASP A 142 -42.97 12.33 -2.73
C ASP A 142 -43.30 12.79 -1.28
N PRO A 143 -43.11 14.07 -0.90
CA PRO A 143 -43.21 14.56 0.48
C PRO A 143 -44.61 14.54 1.12
N LYS A 144 -45.54 13.70 0.64
CA LYS A 144 -46.93 13.62 1.10
C LYS A 144 -47.30 12.31 1.83
N SER A 145 -46.36 11.43 2.13
CA SER A 145 -46.67 10.15 2.81
C SER A 145 -46.22 10.04 4.27
N LEU A 146 -46.09 11.15 5.01
CA LEU A 146 -46.11 11.11 6.47
C LEU A 146 -47.47 11.63 6.97
N ASN A 147 -48.39 10.69 7.20
CA ASN A 147 -49.53 10.94 8.08
C ASN A 147 -49.11 10.59 9.53
N PHE A 148 -49.38 11.52 10.44
CA PHE A 148 -49.23 11.39 11.90
C PHE A 148 -50.14 10.31 12.49
#